data_AF-A0A2A7AMF7-F1
#
_entry.id   AF-A0A2A7AMF7-F1
#
_cell.length_a   1.000
_cell.length_b   1.000
_cell.length_c   1.000
_cell.angle_alpha   90.00
_cell.angle_beta   90.00
_cell.angle_gamma   90.00
#
_symmetry.space_group_name_H-M   'P 1'
#
loop_
_entity.id
_entity.type
_entity.pdbx_description
1 polymer ?
#
loop_
_entity_poly.entity_id
_entity_poly.type
_entity_poly.pdbx_seq_one_letter_code
_entity_poly.pdbx_strand_id
1 'polypeptide(L)'
;MPNWCEGKLKVRGKKEDIMKWLAECVSVWKPDVEKGKPLYDALVYKKDEDGVSYTYDEEFDELHVNVKHDAHIAGTRRNFVEKHENDFSFGAEDGNEIIVLPVKAAWALESEPYEELSKKYGLDFRFYGYERNMEFNQEIEVVKGVTTIDREIKFKDYWWECPDPMLGG
;
A
#
# COMPACT_ATOMS: atom_id res chain seq x y z
N MET A 1 -7.16 19.32 1.75
CA MET A 1 -7.06 17.85 1.86
C MET A 1 -6.48 17.34 0.55
N PRO A 2 -5.62 16.30 0.52
CA PRO A 2 -5.20 15.74 -0.75
C PRO A 2 -6.39 15.05 -1.43
N ASN A 3 -6.31 14.91 -2.75
CA ASN A 3 -7.04 13.89 -3.47
C ASN A 3 -6.33 12.54 -3.26
N TRP A 4 -7.05 11.44 -3.25
CA TRP A 4 -6.47 10.11 -3.12
C TRP A 4 -6.48 9.35 -4.44
N CYS A 5 -5.30 8.88 -4.85
CA CYS A 5 -5.17 7.84 -5.86
C CYS A 5 -5.30 6.50 -5.15
N GLU A 6 -6.46 5.84 -5.32
CA GLU A 6 -6.83 4.62 -4.61
C GLU A 6 -6.75 3.42 -5.55
N GLY A 7 -6.29 2.27 -5.06
CA GLY A 7 -6.10 1.12 -5.91
C GLY A 7 -5.57 -0.10 -5.20
N LYS A 8 -4.99 -1.01 -5.99
CA LYS A 8 -4.41 -2.25 -5.47
C LYS A 8 -2.90 -2.25 -5.69
N LEU A 9 -2.15 -2.39 -4.59
CA LEU A 9 -0.72 -2.66 -4.60
C LEU A 9 -0.50 -4.17 -4.48
N LYS A 10 0.04 -4.76 -5.55
CA LYS A 10 0.53 -6.12 -5.56
C LYS A 10 1.99 -6.12 -5.10
N VAL A 11 2.32 -7.00 -4.17
CA VAL A 11 3.69 -7.22 -3.71
C VAL A 11 4.05 -8.67 -4.00
N ARG A 12 5.10 -8.89 -4.79
CA ARG A 12 5.54 -10.22 -5.21
C ARG A 12 6.94 -10.53 -4.71
N GLY A 13 7.16 -11.72 -4.17
CA GLY A 13 8.48 -12.20 -3.77
C GLY A 13 8.40 -13.39 -2.83
N LYS A 14 9.50 -13.74 -2.18
CA LYS A 14 9.49 -14.82 -1.19
C LYS A 14 8.61 -14.45 0.00
N LYS A 15 7.88 -15.44 0.53
CA LYS A 15 7.00 -15.27 1.69
C LYS A 15 7.72 -14.61 2.87
N GLU A 16 8.95 -15.02 3.17
CA GLU A 16 9.73 -14.46 4.29
C GLU A 16 10.06 -12.99 4.10
N ASP A 17 10.37 -12.60 2.86
CA ASP A 17 10.69 -11.22 2.50
C ASP A 17 9.45 -10.32 2.55
N ILE A 18 8.28 -10.84 2.12
CA ILE A 18 6.99 -10.15 2.26
C ILE A 18 6.64 -9.94 3.74
N MET A 19 6.76 -10.98 4.58
CA MET A 19 6.48 -10.87 6.02
C MET A 19 7.42 -9.86 6.69
N LYS A 20 8.70 -9.86 6.31
CA LYS A 20 9.68 -8.90 6.83
C LYS A 20 9.33 -7.46 6.41
N TRP A 21 8.97 -7.24 5.16
CA TRP A 21 8.54 -5.93 4.67
C TRP A 21 7.27 -5.45 5.39
N LEU A 22 6.25 -6.30 5.54
CA LEU A 22 5.03 -5.97 6.29
C LEU A 22 5.37 -5.52 7.73
N ALA A 23 6.19 -6.29 8.44
CA ALA A 23 6.55 -6.01 9.83
C ALA A 23 7.37 -4.72 10.01
N GLU A 24 8.30 -4.44 9.09
CA GLU A 24 9.22 -3.30 9.20
C GLU A 24 8.64 -2.00 8.59
N CYS A 25 7.81 -2.11 7.56
CA CYS A 25 7.39 -0.95 6.75
C CYS A 25 5.91 -0.62 6.85
N VAL A 26 5.01 -1.55 7.17
CA VAL A 26 3.57 -1.27 7.21
C VAL A 26 3.15 -1.11 8.66
N SER A 27 2.67 0.07 9.05
CA SER A 27 2.34 0.35 10.46
C SER A 27 1.22 1.35 10.63
N VAL A 28 0.29 1.02 11.53
CA VAL A 28 -0.73 1.95 12.00
C VAL A 28 -0.14 2.85 13.08
N TRP A 29 -0.41 4.14 12.97
CA TRP A 29 -0.02 5.15 13.95
C TRP A 29 -1.27 5.81 14.52
N LYS A 30 -1.36 5.86 15.86
CA LYS A 30 -2.47 6.49 16.56
C LYS A 30 -2.02 7.78 17.24
N PRO A 31 -2.83 8.85 17.21
CA PRO A 31 -2.57 10.02 18.02
C PRO A 31 -2.65 9.64 19.50
N ASP A 32 -1.71 10.15 20.29
CA ASP A 32 -1.70 10.07 21.73
C ASP A 32 -1.30 11.43 22.31
N VAL A 33 -1.63 11.68 23.57
CA VAL A 33 -1.40 12.96 24.24
C VAL A 33 -0.40 12.76 25.37
N GLU A 34 0.78 13.36 25.23
CA GLU A 34 1.80 13.35 26.26
C GLU A 34 1.33 14.15 27.49
N LYS A 35 1.29 13.49 28.66
CA LYS A 35 0.84 14.11 29.90
C LYS A 35 1.80 15.23 30.32
N GLY A 36 1.25 16.35 30.75
CA GLY A 36 2.01 17.47 31.32
C GLY A 36 2.49 18.52 30.31
N LYS A 37 2.17 18.37 29.02
CA LYS A 37 2.40 19.39 27.98
C LYS A 37 1.09 20.09 27.57
N PRO A 38 1.15 21.35 27.13
CA PRO A 38 0.02 22.00 26.46
C PRO A 38 -0.43 21.18 25.24
N LEU A 39 -1.74 21.15 24.93
CA LEU A 39 -2.30 20.30 23.87
C LEU A 39 -1.59 20.43 22.51
N TYR A 40 -1.12 21.64 22.16
CA TYR A 40 -0.42 21.89 20.91
C TYR A 40 0.96 21.19 20.82
N ASP A 41 1.63 20.99 21.96
CA ASP A 41 2.94 20.32 22.08
C ASP A 41 2.82 18.86 22.54
N ALA A 42 1.63 18.45 22.97
CA ALA A 42 1.39 17.14 23.57
C ALA A 42 1.03 16.06 22.54
N LEU A 43 0.63 16.46 21.31
CA LEU A 43 0.24 15.50 20.28
C LEU A 43 1.47 14.72 19.79
N VAL A 44 1.49 13.44 20.11
CA VAL A 44 2.48 12.48 19.63
C VAL A 44 1.76 11.38 18.85
N TYR A 45 2.50 10.66 18.02
CA TYR A 45 1.98 9.48 17.32
C TYR A 45 2.72 8.25 17.83
N LYS A 46 1.96 7.25 18.26
CA LYS A 46 2.49 5.96 18.71
C LYS A 46 2.10 4.86 17.74
N LYS A 47 3.03 3.94 17.51
CA LYS A 47 2.76 2.74 16.73
C LYS A 47 1.72 1.90 17.45
N ASP A 48 0.70 1.47 16.73
CA ASP A 48 -0.25 0.47 17.18
C ASP A 48 0.34 -0.91 16.85
N GLU A 49 0.92 -1.56 17.85
CA GLU A 49 1.62 -2.85 17.67
C GLU A 49 0.68 -3.94 17.11
N ASP A 50 -0.62 -3.87 17.44
CA ASP A 50 -1.65 -4.77 16.91
C ASP A 50 -2.40 -4.19 15.71
N GLY A 51 -1.92 -3.08 15.13
CA GLY A 51 -2.61 -2.36 14.05
C GLY A 51 -2.54 -3.07 12.71
N VAL A 52 -1.50 -3.87 12.51
CA VAL A 52 -1.29 -4.76 11.36
C VAL A 52 -1.01 -6.15 11.90
N SER A 53 -1.75 -7.15 11.45
CA SER A 53 -1.47 -8.55 11.77
C SER A 53 -1.51 -9.40 10.51
N TYR A 54 -0.83 -10.53 10.55
CA TYR A 54 -0.85 -11.50 9.48
C TYR A 54 -0.87 -12.92 10.03
N THR A 55 -1.63 -13.78 9.37
CA THR A 55 -1.77 -15.21 9.72
C THR A 55 -1.59 -16.02 8.46
N TYR A 56 -0.89 -17.14 8.58
CA TYR A 56 -0.74 -18.07 7.48
C TYR A 56 -1.63 -19.29 7.73
N ASP A 57 -2.50 -19.56 6.78
CA ASP A 57 -3.33 -20.75 6.74
C ASP A 57 -2.58 -21.85 5.99
N GLU A 58 -2.12 -22.87 6.72
CA GLU A 58 -1.39 -24.01 6.14
C GLU A 58 -2.28 -24.94 5.31
N GLU A 59 -3.60 -24.96 5.55
CA GLU A 59 -4.54 -25.82 4.83
C GLU A 59 -4.78 -25.29 3.42
N PHE A 60 -4.91 -23.97 3.29
CA PHE A 60 -5.17 -23.31 2.01
C PHE A 60 -3.92 -22.70 1.36
N ASP A 61 -2.77 -22.70 2.05
CA ASP A 61 -1.53 -22.06 1.61
C ASP A 61 -1.73 -20.54 1.39
N GLU A 62 -2.43 -19.89 2.33
CA GLU A 62 -2.86 -18.49 2.22
C GLU A 62 -2.27 -17.62 3.33
N LEU A 63 -1.68 -16.48 2.97
CA LEU A 63 -1.27 -15.43 3.89
C LEU A 63 -2.38 -14.38 3.98
N HIS A 64 -3.04 -14.32 5.13
CA HIS A 64 -4.03 -13.30 5.44
C HIS A 64 -3.37 -12.09 6.08
N VAL A 65 -3.67 -10.90 5.57
CA VAL A 65 -3.25 -9.62 6.16
C VAL A 65 -4.49 -8.89 6.70
N ASN A 66 -4.36 -8.33 7.89
CA ASN A 66 -5.39 -7.53 8.53
C ASN A 66 -4.81 -6.18 8.94
N VAL A 67 -5.53 -5.12 8.60
CA VAL A 67 -5.13 -3.73 8.85
C VAL A 67 -6.30 -3.01 9.52
N LYS A 68 -6.16 -2.65 10.81
CA LYS A 68 -7.26 -2.12 11.62
C LYS A 68 -7.65 -0.68 11.26
N HIS A 69 -6.68 0.09 10.79
CA HIS A 69 -6.79 1.48 10.35
C HIS A 69 -5.76 1.71 9.25
N ASP A 70 -5.88 2.80 8.49
CA ASP A 70 -4.89 3.13 7.45
C ASP A 70 -3.45 3.05 7.99
N ALA A 71 -2.68 2.13 7.43
CA ALA A 71 -1.32 1.83 7.84
C ALA A 71 -0.35 2.50 6.89
N HIS A 72 0.53 3.36 7.42
CA HIS A 72 1.54 4.04 6.62
C HIS A 72 2.58 3.06 6.12
N ILE A 73 3.02 3.22 4.87
CA ILE A 73 4.15 2.50 4.30
C ILE A 73 5.41 3.35 4.49
N ALA A 74 6.30 2.91 5.38
CA ALA A 74 7.55 3.59 5.70
C ALA A 74 8.43 3.81 4.45
N GLY A 75 9.09 4.96 4.38
CA GLY A 75 9.86 5.37 3.20
C GLY A 75 9.04 6.08 2.12
N THR A 76 7.70 6.03 2.19
CA THR A 76 6.82 6.77 1.27
C THR A 76 6.33 8.08 1.89
N ARG A 77 5.99 9.07 1.06
CA ARG A 77 5.60 10.40 1.53
C ARG A 77 4.21 10.45 2.17
N ARG A 78 3.19 9.82 1.57
CA ARG A 78 1.79 9.76 2.06
C ARG A 78 1.04 8.61 1.39
N ASN A 79 1.55 7.40 1.57
CA ASN A 79 0.96 6.20 1.02
C ASN A 79 0.58 5.24 2.14
N PHE A 80 -0.65 4.71 2.06
CA PHE A 80 -1.24 3.94 3.14
C PHE A 80 -1.85 2.67 2.58
N VAL A 81 -1.65 1.56 3.27
CA VAL A 81 -2.52 0.39 3.15
C VAL A 81 -3.81 0.71 3.88
N GLU A 82 -4.94 0.60 3.19
CA GLU A 82 -6.24 0.95 3.75
C GLU A 82 -6.70 -0.10 4.77
N LYS A 83 -7.59 0.31 5.67
CA LYS A 83 -8.27 -0.63 6.57
C LYS A 83 -8.93 -1.75 5.76
N HIS A 84 -8.57 -2.99 6.05
CA HIS A 84 -9.19 -4.18 5.49
C HIS A 84 -9.04 -5.37 6.43
N GLU A 85 -9.91 -6.35 6.26
CA GLU A 85 -9.87 -7.62 6.97
C GLU A 85 -9.86 -8.76 5.94
N ASN A 86 -9.03 -9.76 6.18
CA ASN A 86 -8.95 -10.98 5.37
C ASN A 86 -8.62 -10.77 3.89
N ASP A 87 -7.64 -9.92 3.56
CA ASP A 87 -7.11 -9.93 2.17
C ASP A 87 -6.25 -11.18 1.95
N PHE A 88 -6.35 -11.75 0.75
CA PHE A 88 -5.79 -13.05 0.36
C PHE A 88 -4.45 -12.90 -0.36
N SER A 89 -3.55 -13.86 -0.15
CA SER A 89 -2.38 -14.08 -1.02
C SER A 89 -2.70 -15.06 -2.14
N PHE A 90 -1.90 -15.01 -3.19
CA PHE A 90 -1.91 -15.94 -4.30
C PHE A 90 -0.50 -16.49 -4.49
N GLY A 91 -0.36 -17.82 -4.50
CA GLY A 91 0.89 -18.45 -4.93
C GLY A 91 1.18 -18.11 -6.40
N ALA A 92 2.40 -17.64 -6.69
CA ALA A 92 2.88 -17.45 -8.05
C ALA A 92 3.54 -18.73 -8.59
N GLU A 93 3.46 -18.94 -9.91
CA GLU A 93 3.98 -20.15 -10.56
C GLU A 93 5.51 -20.33 -10.42
N ASP A 94 6.25 -19.29 -10.03
CA ASP A 94 7.70 -19.26 -9.92
C ASP A 94 8.23 -19.53 -8.48
N GLY A 95 7.36 -19.95 -7.56
CA GLY A 95 7.70 -20.18 -6.16
C GLY A 95 7.79 -18.90 -5.32
N ASN A 96 7.34 -17.77 -5.87
CA ASN A 96 7.07 -16.55 -5.09
C ASN A 96 5.60 -16.51 -4.64
N GLU A 97 5.32 -15.66 -3.67
CA GLU A 97 3.98 -15.28 -3.25
C GLU A 97 3.60 -13.92 -3.84
N ILE A 98 2.30 -13.69 -4.01
CA ILE A 98 1.73 -12.37 -4.32
C ILE A 98 0.69 -12.02 -3.28
N ILE A 99 0.89 -10.93 -2.55
CA ILE A 99 -0.20 -10.31 -1.76
C ILE A 99 -0.77 -9.12 -2.52
N VAL A 100 -2.06 -8.86 -2.31
CA VAL A 100 -2.77 -7.72 -2.91
C VAL A 100 -3.35 -6.86 -1.80
N LEU A 101 -2.83 -5.64 -1.66
CA LEU A 101 -3.23 -4.71 -0.61
C LEU A 101 -4.03 -3.54 -1.21
N PRO A 102 -5.21 -3.19 -0.66
CA PRO A 102 -5.84 -1.91 -0.95
C PRO A 102 -4.94 -0.80 -0.42
N VAL A 103 -4.61 0.15 -1.29
CA VAL A 103 -3.76 1.28 -0.91
C VAL A 103 -4.34 2.59 -1.42
N LYS A 104 -3.95 3.67 -0.76
CA LYS A 104 -4.16 5.03 -1.23
C LYS A 104 -2.91 5.88 -1.10
N ALA A 105 -2.61 6.62 -2.16
CA ALA A 105 -1.52 7.57 -2.21
C ALA A 105 -2.07 8.99 -2.41
N ALA A 106 -1.53 9.96 -1.67
CA ALA A 106 -1.92 11.35 -1.87
C ALA A 106 -1.48 11.83 -3.26
N TRP A 107 -2.44 12.32 -4.05
CA TRP A 107 -2.29 12.74 -5.46
C TRP A 107 -1.91 11.61 -6.41
N ALA A 108 -0.77 10.97 -6.22
CA ALA A 108 -0.31 9.84 -7.02
C ALA A 108 0.69 9.00 -6.21
N LEU A 109 0.90 7.75 -6.60
CA LEU A 109 1.94 6.89 -6.04
C LEU A 109 3.29 7.27 -6.66
N GLU A 110 4.30 7.49 -5.82
CA GLU A 110 5.68 7.76 -6.25
C GLU A 110 6.42 6.43 -6.42
N SER A 111 7.09 6.21 -7.55
CA SER A 111 7.79 4.95 -7.87
C SER A 111 9.16 4.82 -7.16
N GLU A 112 9.90 5.93 -6.97
CA GLU A 112 11.23 5.93 -6.35
C GLU A 112 11.29 5.23 -4.97
N PRO A 113 10.37 5.48 -4.01
CA PRO A 113 10.35 4.74 -2.75
C PRO A 113 10.24 3.22 -2.93
N TYR A 114 9.51 2.76 -3.95
CA TYR A 114 9.33 1.35 -4.24
C TYR A 114 10.55 0.71 -4.89
N GLU A 115 11.36 1.46 -5.64
CA GLU A 115 12.67 0.99 -6.09
C GLU A 115 13.57 0.65 -4.91
N GLU A 116 13.61 1.53 -3.90
CA GLU A 116 14.42 1.34 -2.71
C GLU A 116 13.92 0.19 -1.83
N LEU A 117 12.60 0.08 -1.64
CA LEU A 117 11.99 -1.07 -0.99
C LEU A 117 12.28 -2.38 -1.74
N SER A 118 12.21 -2.34 -3.08
CA SER A 118 12.47 -3.50 -3.93
C SER A 118 13.91 -4.00 -3.79
N LYS A 119 14.89 -3.08 -3.82
CA LYS A 119 16.31 -3.42 -3.58
C LYS A 119 16.53 -3.96 -2.17
N LYS A 120 15.90 -3.36 -1.17
CA LYS A 120 16.12 -3.68 0.26
C LYS A 120 15.55 -5.06 0.64
N TYR A 121 14.36 -5.40 0.14
CA TYR A 121 13.66 -6.62 0.52
C TYR A 121 13.66 -7.70 -0.57
N GLY A 122 14.12 -7.40 -1.78
CA GLY A 122 14.05 -8.35 -2.89
C GLY A 122 12.62 -8.60 -3.38
N LEU A 123 11.75 -7.59 -3.27
CA LEU A 123 10.33 -7.66 -3.64
C LEU A 123 10.06 -6.88 -4.93
N ASP A 124 9.13 -7.37 -5.75
CA ASP A 124 8.57 -6.62 -6.87
C ASP A 124 7.23 -5.98 -6.46
N PHE A 125 6.92 -4.83 -7.06
CA PHE A 125 5.70 -4.08 -6.77
C PHE A 125 4.95 -3.76 -8.05
N ARG A 126 3.63 -3.91 -8.04
CA ARG A 126 2.76 -3.42 -9.12
C ARG A 126 1.55 -2.71 -8.54
N PHE A 127 1.31 -1.50 -9.00
CA PHE A 127 0.17 -0.69 -8.59
C PHE A 127 -0.69 -0.36 -9.80
N TYR A 128 -2.00 -0.46 -9.61
CA TYR A 128 -2.97 0.18 -10.48
C TYR A 128 -3.98 0.91 -9.61
N GLY A 129 -4.15 2.21 -9.85
CA GLY A 129 -5.06 3.05 -9.08
C GLY A 129 -5.78 4.10 -9.90
N TYR A 130 -6.74 4.74 -9.24
CA TYR A 130 -7.74 5.63 -9.81
C TYR A 130 -7.76 6.93 -8.99
N GLU A 131 -7.77 8.07 -9.67
CA GLU A 131 -7.93 9.39 -9.07
C GLU A 131 -9.07 10.11 -9.80
N ARG A 132 -10.23 10.19 -9.13
CA ARG A 132 -11.46 10.71 -9.72
C ARG A 132 -11.43 12.23 -9.95
N ASN A 133 -10.85 13.02 -9.05
CA ASN A 133 -10.97 14.47 -9.09
C ASN A 133 -10.09 15.12 -10.17
N MET A 134 -8.94 14.52 -10.49
CA MET A 134 -8.09 14.89 -11.62
C MET A 134 -8.30 13.98 -12.84
N GLU A 135 -9.23 13.03 -12.76
CA GLU A 135 -9.71 12.18 -13.85
C GLU A 135 -8.59 11.38 -14.56
N PHE A 136 -7.77 10.67 -13.78
CA PHE A 136 -6.75 9.79 -14.33
C PHE A 136 -6.67 8.44 -13.59
N ASN A 137 -6.08 7.46 -14.27
CA ASN A 137 -5.60 6.23 -13.63
C ASN A 137 -4.08 6.21 -13.65
N GLN A 138 -3.48 5.49 -12.71
CA GLN A 138 -2.05 5.34 -12.62
C GLN A 138 -1.67 3.86 -12.66
N GLU A 139 -0.62 3.54 -13.40
CA GLU A 139 -0.01 2.22 -13.36
C GLU A 139 1.49 2.35 -13.12
N ILE A 140 1.97 1.62 -12.11
CA ILE A 140 3.38 1.52 -11.77
C ILE A 140 3.78 0.05 -11.66
N GLU A 141 4.98 -0.29 -12.14
CA GLU A 141 5.61 -1.57 -11.92
C GLU A 141 7.10 -1.38 -11.61
N VAL A 142 7.53 -1.92 -10.48
CA VAL A 142 8.92 -1.97 -10.04
C VAL A 142 9.35 -3.43 -9.96
N VAL A 143 10.37 -3.78 -10.74
CA VAL A 143 10.95 -5.14 -10.76
C VAL A 143 12.43 -5.05 -10.45
N LYS A 144 12.88 -5.82 -9.45
CA LYS A 144 14.30 -5.90 -9.04
C LYS A 144 14.96 -4.53 -8.86
N GLY A 145 14.25 -3.60 -8.21
CA GLY A 145 14.76 -2.27 -7.90
C GLY A 145 14.70 -1.27 -9.05
N VAL A 146 14.02 -1.59 -10.14
CA VAL A 146 13.92 -0.72 -11.32
C VAL A 146 12.47 -0.50 -11.68
N THR A 147 12.07 0.76 -11.86
CA THR A 147 10.77 1.10 -12.44
C THR A 147 10.74 0.70 -13.92
N THR A 148 9.83 -0.22 -14.24
CA THR A 148 9.63 -0.78 -15.58
C THR A 148 8.35 -0.26 -16.24
N ILE A 149 7.37 0.16 -15.44
CA ILE A 149 6.18 0.89 -15.87
C ILE A 149 5.98 2.07 -14.92
N ASP A 150 5.77 3.25 -15.48
CA ASP A 150 5.29 4.43 -14.76
C ASP A 150 4.48 5.27 -15.75
N ARG A 151 3.15 5.21 -15.63
CA ARG A 151 2.27 5.93 -16.56
C ARG A 151 1.01 6.45 -15.90
N GLU A 152 0.66 7.66 -16.32
CA GLU A 152 -0.64 8.28 -16.12
C GLU A 152 -1.52 8.00 -17.34
N ILE A 153 -2.73 7.51 -17.10
CA ILE A 153 -3.72 7.16 -18.12
C ILE A 153 -4.83 8.19 -18.04
N LYS A 154 -4.99 8.97 -19.12
CA LYS A 154 -6.04 9.98 -19.27
C LYS A 154 -7.14 9.50 -20.20
N PHE A 155 -8.32 10.03 -19.98
CA PHE A 155 -9.53 9.70 -20.72
C PHE A 155 -10.09 10.95 -21.41
N LYS A 156 -10.84 10.77 -22.50
CA LYS A 156 -11.62 11.87 -23.09
C LYS A 156 -12.95 12.03 -22.36
N ASP A 157 -13.54 10.91 -21.97
CA ASP A 157 -14.72 10.82 -21.13
C ASP A 157 -14.41 9.87 -19.95
N TYR A 158 -13.95 10.44 -18.83
CA TYR A 158 -13.55 9.67 -17.65
C TYR A 158 -14.67 8.77 -17.14
N TRP A 159 -15.90 9.28 -17.10
CA TRP A 159 -17.05 8.57 -16.56
C TRP A 159 -17.49 7.38 -17.43
N TRP A 160 -17.19 7.42 -18.73
CA TRP A 160 -17.49 6.33 -19.66
C TRP A 160 -16.33 5.36 -19.85
N GLU A 161 -15.10 5.86 -19.93
CA GLU A 161 -13.91 5.06 -20.31
C GLU A 161 -13.15 4.48 -19.12
N CYS A 162 -13.22 5.12 -17.94
CA CYS A 162 -12.54 4.63 -16.76
C CYS A 162 -13.20 3.33 -16.27
N PRO A 163 -12.42 2.26 -15.97
CA PRO A 163 -12.98 1.00 -15.47
C PRO A 163 -13.73 1.13 -14.13
N ASP A 164 -13.28 2.04 -13.25
CA ASP A 164 -13.91 2.30 -11.96
C ASP A 164 -13.88 3.82 -11.66
N PRO A 165 -14.79 4.61 -12.26
CA PRO A 165 -14.77 6.07 -12.15
C PRO A 165 -15.19 6.58 -10.76
N MET A 166 -15.58 5.68 -9.85
CA MET A 166 -16.02 6.04 -8.50
C MET A 166 -14.92 5.91 -7.44
N LEU A 167 -13.83 5.20 -7.75
CA LEU A 167 -12.72 4.95 -6.84
C LEU A 167 -11.73 6.12 -6.82
N GLY A 168 -11.15 6.42 -5.65
CA GLY A 168 -10.32 7.60 -5.45
C GLY A 168 -11.09 8.92 -5.40
N GLY A 169 -10.35 10.04 -5.44
CA GLY A 169 -10.88 11.40 -5.34
C GLY A 169 -10.23 12.25 -4.26
#